data_AF-A0A7C3CC31-F1
#
_entry.id   AF-A0A7C3CC31-F1
#
_cell.length_a   1.000
_cell.length_b   1.000
_cell.length_c   1.000
_cell.angle_alpha   90.00
_cell.angle_beta   90.00
_cell.angle_gamma   90.00
#
_symmetry.space_group_name_H-M   'P 1'
#
loop_
_entity.id
_entity.type
_entity.pdbx_description
1 polymer ?
#
loop_
_entity_poly.entity_id
_entity_poly.type
_entity_poly.pdbx_seq_one_letter_code
_entity_poly.pdbx_strand_id
1 'polypeptide(L)'
;FFVDLGTKIVFDAEVVTSVIPHTLTLLAAVFVAQVASAAMAARYTAGSSWPEAMLIGFGMLGRAELAFVVMDIAYVQNAILSREAFYMLMFTTFLLNILVPLTVAWWKPKYVRYDPWHAMPRGFERPKRPRDRSFRLLHEGRLDR
;
A
#
# COMPACT_ATOMS: atom_id res chain seq x y z
N PHE A 1 11.93 16.99 -3.84
CA PHE A 1 10.85 16.35 -4.60
C PHE A 1 9.49 17.00 -4.34
N PHE A 2 8.90 16.82 -3.16
CA PHE A 2 7.61 17.42 -2.80
C PHE A 2 7.56 18.95 -2.94
N VAL A 3 8.63 19.64 -2.54
CA VAL A 3 8.73 21.10 -2.65
C VAL A 3 8.80 21.55 -4.13
N ASP A 4 9.58 20.85 -4.95
CA ASP A 4 9.78 21.22 -6.36
C ASP A 4 8.49 21.08 -7.19
N LEU A 5 7.81 19.94 -7.11
CA LEU A 5 6.50 19.77 -7.76
C LEU A 5 5.42 20.66 -7.14
N GLY A 6 5.47 20.88 -5.82
CA GLY A 6 4.54 21.76 -5.11
C GLY A 6 4.63 23.21 -5.58
N THR A 7 5.81 23.70 -5.95
CA THR A 7 5.97 25.06 -6.50
C THR A 7 5.43 25.23 -7.91
N LYS A 8 5.20 24.13 -8.64
CA LYS A 8 4.58 24.13 -9.98
C LYS A 8 3.05 24.16 -9.93
N ILE A 9 2.45 24.09 -8.73
CA ILE A 9 1.01 24.27 -8.51
C ILE A 9 0.69 25.77 -8.60
N VAL A 10 0.06 26.16 -9.69
CA VAL A 10 -0.65 27.43 -9.78
C VAL A 10 -2.02 27.21 -9.15
N PHE A 11 -2.28 27.84 -8.00
CA PHE A 11 -3.56 27.71 -7.31
C PHE A 11 -4.68 28.39 -8.10
N ASP A 12 -5.24 27.63 -9.03
CA ASP A 12 -6.44 27.96 -9.78
C ASP A 12 -7.62 27.22 -9.15
N ALA A 13 -8.47 27.97 -8.45
CA ALA A 13 -9.62 27.42 -7.72
C ALA A 13 -10.60 26.68 -8.65
N GLU A 14 -10.69 27.08 -9.92
CA GLU A 14 -11.57 26.46 -10.89
C GLU A 14 -11.04 25.09 -11.33
N VAL A 15 -9.74 24.99 -11.61
CA VAL A 15 -9.09 23.71 -11.92
C VAL A 15 -9.14 22.77 -10.71
N VAL A 16 -8.88 23.28 -9.50
CA VAL A 16 -8.91 22.46 -8.28
C VAL A 16 -10.30 21.87 -8.03
N THR A 17 -11.35 22.67 -8.14
CA THR A 17 -12.72 22.20 -7.87
C THR A 17 -13.20 21.17 -8.90
N SER A 18 -12.79 21.29 -10.17
CA SER A 18 -13.16 20.34 -11.22
C SER A 18 -12.46 18.97 -11.08
N VAL A 19 -11.24 18.92 -10.51
CA VAL A 19 -10.50 17.67 -10.33
C VAL A 19 -10.82 16.92 -9.04
N ILE A 20 -11.48 17.54 -8.06
CA ILE A 20 -11.87 16.88 -6.79
C ILE A 20 -12.63 15.56 -7.01
N PRO A 21 -13.73 15.49 -7.79
CA PRO A 21 -14.49 14.25 -7.94
C PRO A 21 -13.65 13.13 -8.58
N HIS A 22 -12.84 13.48 -9.58
CA HIS A 22 -11.92 12.55 -10.24
C HIS A 22 -10.84 12.05 -9.28
N THR A 23 -10.27 12.96 -8.48
CA THR A 23 -9.26 12.66 -7.45
C THR A 23 -9.82 11.69 -6.41
N LEU A 24 -11.02 11.94 -5.89
CA LEU A 24 -11.64 11.06 -4.90
C LEU A 24 -11.96 9.67 -5.46
N THR A 25 -12.42 9.63 -6.72
CA THR A 25 -12.69 8.36 -7.42
C THR A 25 -11.41 7.55 -7.60
N LEU A 26 -10.33 8.20 -8.07
CA LEU A 26 -9.04 7.55 -8.28
C LEU A 26 -8.41 7.13 -6.94
N LEU A 27 -8.50 7.97 -5.91
CA LEU A 27 -8.07 7.67 -4.55
C LEU A 27 -8.74 6.40 -4.03
N ALA A 28 -10.07 6.32 -4.10
CA ALA A 28 -10.82 5.16 -3.63
C ALA A 28 -10.47 3.91 -4.44
N ALA A 29 -10.40 4.02 -5.76
CA ALA A 29 -10.07 2.90 -6.65
C ALA A 29 -8.66 2.34 -6.36
N VAL A 30 -7.65 3.21 -6.30
CA VAL A 30 -6.26 2.80 -6.03
C VAL A 30 -6.14 2.25 -4.61
N PHE A 31 -6.75 2.90 -3.62
CA PHE A 31 -6.71 2.44 -2.23
C PHE A 31 -7.29 1.03 -2.09
N VAL A 32 -8.49 0.80 -2.61
CA VAL A 32 -9.16 -0.50 -2.50
C VAL A 32 -8.39 -1.56 -3.29
N ALA A 33 -8.01 -1.27 -4.54
CA ALA A 33 -7.31 -2.23 -5.38
C ALA A 33 -5.96 -2.64 -4.78
N GLN A 34 -5.17 -1.69 -4.27
CA GLN A 34 -3.86 -1.97 -3.69
C GLN A 34 -3.97 -2.71 -2.36
N VAL A 35 -4.81 -2.22 -1.44
CA VAL A 35 -4.96 -2.84 -0.12
C VAL A 35 -5.53 -4.25 -0.25
N ALA A 36 -6.57 -4.44 -1.07
CA ALA A 36 -7.17 -5.76 -1.28
C ALA A 36 -6.19 -6.71 -1.96
N SER A 37 -5.52 -6.27 -3.03
CA SER A 37 -4.56 -7.11 -3.76
C SER A 37 -3.40 -7.56 -2.87
N ALA A 38 -2.75 -6.63 -2.17
CA ALA A 38 -1.62 -6.93 -1.30
C ALA A 38 -2.02 -7.79 -0.09
N ALA A 39 -3.19 -7.53 0.51
CA ALA A 39 -3.66 -8.34 1.63
C ALA A 39 -4.07 -9.76 1.19
N MET A 40 -4.73 -9.91 0.04
CA MET A 40 -5.01 -11.23 -0.52
C MET A 40 -3.70 -11.97 -0.82
N ALA A 41 -2.73 -11.30 -1.44
CA ALA A 41 -1.42 -11.90 -1.69
C ALA A 41 -0.76 -12.37 -0.38
N ALA A 42 -0.73 -11.53 0.66
CA ALA A 42 -0.20 -11.91 1.97
C ALA A 42 -0.95 -13.11 2.58
N ARG A 43 -2.27 -13.18 2.38
CA ARG A 43 -3.09 -14.29 2.88
C ARG A 43 -2.78 -15.60 2.16
N TYR A 44 -2.74 -15.58 0.83
CA TYR A 44 -2.58 -16.79 0.01
C TYR A 44 -1.13 -17.26 -0.09
N THR A 45 -0.15 -16.36 -0.07
CA THR A 45 1.26 -16.71 -0.25
C THR A 45 2.01 -16.91 1.06
N ALA A 46 1.77 -16.04 2.06
CA ALA A 46 2.48 -16.05 3.33
C ALA A 46 1.69 -16.74 4.46
N GLY A 47 0.43 -17.10 4.23
CA GLY A 47 -0.45 -17.67 5.26
C GLY A 47 -0.74 -16.70 6.41
N SER A 48 -0.54 -15.39 6.20
CA SER A 48 -0.73 -14.37 7.22
C SER A 48 -2.18 -14.32 7.70
N SER A 49 -2.36 -13.94 8.96
CA SER A 49 -3.71 -13.73 9.51
C SER A 49 -4.39 -12.51 8.87
N TRP A 50 -5.72 -12.41 8.93
CA TRP A 50 -6.44 -11.27 8.35
C TRP A 50 -5.95 -9.90 8.87
N PRO A 51 -5.71 -9.69 10.18
CA PRO A 51 -5.21 -8.42 10.68
C PRO A 51 -3.81 -8.08 10.20
N GLU A 52 -2.95 -9.10 10.06
CA GLU A 52 -1.57 -9.00 9.57
C GLU A 52 -1.52 -8.72 8.07
N ALA A 53 -2.33 -9.43 7.28
CA ALA A 53 -2.47 -9.23 5.84
C ALA A 53 -2.99 -7.82 5.51
N MET A 54 -3.95 -7.31 6.28
CA MET A 54 -4.44 -5.93 6.12
C MET A 54 -3.37 -4.89 6.46
N LEU A 55 -2.58 -5.13 7.51
CA LEU A 55 -1.47 -4.24 7.87
C LEU A 55 -0.41 -4.16 6.76
N ILE A 56 -0.09 -5.31 6.14
CA ILE A 56 0.77 -5.37 4.96
C ILE A 56 0.17 -4.57 3.80
N GLY A 57 -1.13 -4.74 3.54
CA GLY A 57 -1.86 -3.99 2.51
C GLY A 57 -1.78 -2.47 2.71
N PHE A 58 -2.00 -1.98 3.92
CA PHE A 58 -1.85 -0.55 4.23
C PHE A 58 -0.41 -0.05 4.09
N GLY A 59 0.58 -0.88 4.44
CA GLY A 59 1.99 -0.53 4.29
C GLY A 59 2.45 -0.36 2.83
N MET A 60 1.82 -1.06 1.89
CA MET A 60 2.16 -1.01 0.46
C MET A 60 1.71 0.27 -0.24
N LEU A 61 0.87 1.10 0.39
CA LEU A 61 0.41 2.39 -0.14
C LEU A 61 1.54 3.44 -0.17
N GLY A 62 2.59 3.30 0.64
CA GLY A 62 3.54 4.36 1.01
C GLY A 62 4.68 4.65 0.03
N ARG A 63 4.46 4.56 -1.29
CA ARG A 63 5.50 4.83 -2.30
C ARG A 63 5.32 6.18 -3.01
N ALA A 64 5.25 7.23 -2.20
CA ALA A 64 5.19 8.62 -2.65
C ALA A 64 6.25 8.99 -3.69
N GLU A 65 7.50 8.68 -3.36
CA GLU A 65 8.66 9.25 -4.01
C GLU A 65 8.71 8.87 -5.49
N LEU A 66 8.47 7.60 -5.81
CA LEU A 66 8.45 7.14 -7.20
C LEU A 66 7.26 7.72 -7.99
N ALA A 67 6.09 7.87 -7.37
CA ALA A 67 4.94 8.44 -8.06
C ALA A 67 5.19 9.91 -8.41
N PHE A 68 5.82 10.66 -7.51
CA PHE A 68 6.20 12.03 -7.79
C PHE A 68 7.31 12.12 -8.85
N VAL A 69 8.31 11.23 -8.82
CA VAL A 69 9.36 11.14 -9.88
C VAL A 69 8.74 10.94 -11.26
N VAL A 70 7.80 10.01 -11.39
CA VAL A 70 7.11 9.74 -12.66
C VAL A 70 6.31 10.95 -13.13
N MET A 71 5.63 11.66 -12.21
CA MET A 71 4.87 12.87 -12.57
C MET A 71 5.77 14.01 -13.05
N ASP A 72 6.95 14.22 -12.46
CA ASP A 72 7.87 15.26 -12.92
C ASP A 72 8.39 14.98 -14.34
N ILE A 73 8.76 13.73 -14.64
CA ILE A 73 9.18 13.33 -16.00
C ILE A 73 8.03 13.47 -17.00
N ALA A 74 6.81 13.08 -16.63
CA ALA A 74 5.67 13.09 -17.53
C ALA A 74 5.14 14.51 -17.82
N TYR A 75 5.17 15.41 -16.83
CA TYR A 75 4.65 16.78 -16.95
C TYR A 75 5.71 17.76 -17.44
N VAL A 76 6.91 17.75 -16.84
CA VAL A 76 7.95 18.76 -17.10
C VAL A 76 8.82 18.37 -18.30
N GLN A 77 9.21 17.11 -18.40
CA GLN A 77 10.19 16.69 -19.42
C GLN A 77 9.54 16.31 -20.75
N ASN A 78 8.34 15.73 -20.73
CA ASN A 78 7.69 15.20 -21.94
C ASN A 78 6.35 15.88 -22.30
N ALA A 79 5.81 16.77 -21.44
CA ALA A 79 4.51 17.44 -21.64
C ALA A 79 3.35 16.50 -22.04
N ILE A 80 3.37 15.26 -21.54
CA ILE A 80 2.37 14.22 -21.87
C ILE A 80 1.07 14.45 -21.08
N LEU A 81 1.18 14.98 -19.87
CA LEU A 81 0.05 15.18 -18.97
C LEU A 81 -0.57 16.58 -19.15
N SER A 82 -1.90 16.62 -19.23
CA SER A 82 -2.64 17.89 -19.15
C SER A 82 -2.53 18.50 -17.75
N ARG A 83 -2.85 19.79 -17.63
CA ARG A 83 -2.89 20.47 -16.34
C ARG A 83 -3.87 19.78 -15.39
N GLU A 84 -5.08 19.40 -15.83
CA GLU A 84 -6.02 18.72 -14.93
C GLU A 84 -5.51 17.36 -14.47
N ALA A 85 -4.90 16.58 -15.37
CA ALA A 85 -4.35 15.26 -15.04
C ALA A 85 -3.20 15.36 -14.02
N PHE A 86 -2.33 16.36 -14.15
CA PHE A 86 -1.26 16.62 -13.19
C PHE A 86 -1.82 16.93 -11.79
N TYR A 87 -2.84 17.79 -11.69
CA TYR A 87 -3.43 18.15 -10.39
C TYR A 87 -4.14 16.94 -9.77
N MET A 88 -4.90 16.20 -10.57
CA MET A 88 -5.58 14.98 -10.12
C MET A 88 -4.61 13.95 -9.53
N LEU A 89 -3.52 13.65 -10.24
CA LEU A 89 -2.53 12.65 -9.80
C LEU A 89 -1.76 13.12 -8.57
N MET A 90 -1.40 14.40 -8.52
CA MET A 90 -0.69 15.00 -7.39
C MET A 90 -1.55 15.01 -6.12
N PHE A 91 -2.82 15.42 -6.20
CA PHE A 91 -3.72 15.33 -5.05
C PHE A 91 -3.95 13.88 -4.62
N THR A 92 -4.15 12.97 -5.58
CA THR A 92 -4.36 11.54 -5.28
C THR A 92 -3.16 10.94 -4.55
N THR A 93 -1.94 11.14 -5.08
CA THR A 93 -0.71 10.62 -4.47
C THR A 93 -0.43 11.28 -3.13
N PHE A 94 -0.69 12.57 -2.96
CA PHE A 94 -0.55 13.25 -1.68
C PHE A 94 -1.50 12.68 -0.62
N LEU A 95 -2.79 12.51 -0.96
CA LEU A 95 -3.80 11.94 -0.07
C LEU A 95 -3.48 10.49 0.30
N LEU A 96 -3.08 9.65 -0.66
CA LEU A 96 -2.65 8.27 -0.38
C LEU A 96 -1.51 8.21 0.65
N ASN A 97 -0.54 9.13 0.57
CA ASN A 97 0.57 9.17 1.51
C ASN A 97 0.19 9.62 2.91
N ILE A 98 -0.82 10.49 3.05
CA ILE A 98 -1.38 10.84 4.36
C ILE A 98 -2.19 9.66 4.92
N LEU A 99 -2.90 8.93 4.06
CA LEU A 99 -3.67 7.76 4.49
C LEU A 99 -2.80 6.62 5.02
N VAL A 100 -1.55 6.48 4.59
CA VAL A 100 -0.66 5.40 5.07
C VAL A 100 -0.41 5.44 6.58
N PRO A 101 0.20 6.50 7.16
CA PRO A 101 0.41 6.56 8.60
C PRO A 101 -0.90 6.55 9.38
N LEU A 102 -1.98 7.13 8.83
CA LEU A 102 -3.29 7.16 9.47
C LEU A 102 -3.90 5.76 9.59
N THR A 103 -3.95 5.01 8.48
CA THR A 103 -4.51 3.66 8.44
C THR A 103 -3.67 2.69 9.26
N VAL A 104 -2.34 2.80 9.21
CA VAL A 104 -1.45 1.98 10.04
C VAL A 104 -1.62 2.29 11.53
N ALA A 105 -1.69 3.57 11.91
CA ALA A 105 -1.91 3.98 13.31
C ALA A 105 -3.25 3.48 13.84
N TRP A 106 -4.33 3.58 13.05
CA TRP A 106 -5.64 3.06 13.40
C TRP A 106 -5.73 1.53 13.44
N TRP A 107 -4.92 0.83 12.64
CA TRP A 107 -4.94 -0.63 12.60
C TRP A 107 -4.06 -1.29 13.67
N LYS A 108 -3.03 -0.60 14.16
CA LYS A 108 -2.12 -1.05 15.22
C LYS A 108 -2.84 -1.66 16.46
N PRO A 109 -3.87 -1.04 17.06
CA PRO A 109 -4.55 -1.63 18.22
C PRO A 109 -5.27 -2.96 17.91
N LYS A 110 -5.78 -3.14 16.68
CA LYS A 110 -6.45 -4.38 16.26
C LYS A 110 -5.45 -5.52 16.05
N TYR A 111 -4.28 -5.21 15.51
CA TYR A 111 -3.22 -6.19 15.31
C TYR A 111 -2.63 -6.67 16.64
N VAL A 112 -2.33 -5.75 17.58
CA VAL A 112 -1.80 -6.09 18.92
C VAL A 112 -2.75 -7.02 19.69
N ARG A 113 -4.07 -6.86 19.49
CA ARG A 113 -5.07 -7.73 20.12
C ARG A 113 -5.11 -9.15 19.54
N TYR A 114 -4.73 -9.31 18.27
CA TYR A 114 -4.74 -10.61 17.58
C TYR A 114 -3.41 -11.36 17.70
N ASP A 115 -2.31 -10.64 17.88
CA ASP A 115 -0.96 -11.19 17.95
C ASP A 115 -0.35 -10.99 19.35
N PRO A 116 -0.67 -11.87 20.31
CA PRO A 116 -0.18 -11.76 21.70
C PRO A 116 1.36 -11.88 21.80
N TRP A 117 2.02 -12.37 20.75
CA TRP A 117 3.48 -12.53 20.70
C TRP A 117 4.21 -11.18 20.64
N HIS A 118 3.52 -10.06 20.38
CA HIS A 118 4.09 -8.71 20.48
C HIS A 118 4.38 -8.25 21.90
N ALA A 119 3.75 -8.87 22.91
CA ALA A 119 4.04 -8.60 24.32
C ALA A 119 5.28 -9.36 24.83
N MET A 120 5.89 -10.21 24.00
CA MET A 120 7.04 -11.01 24.43
C MET A 120 8.36 -10.23 24.36
N PRO A 121 9.33 -10.54 25.25
CA PRO A 121 10.64 -9.89 25.25
C PRO A 121 11.35 -10.01 23.89
N ARG A 122 12.08 -8.95 23.51
CA ARG A 122 12.93 -8.97 22.30
C ARG A 122 13.91 -10.15 22.40
N GLY A 123 13.78 -11.12 21.48
CA GLY A 123 14.57 -12.37 21.46
C GLY A 123 13.73 -13.64 21.47
N PHE A 124 12.41 -13.55 21.72
CA PHE A 124 11.51 -14.70 21.56
C PHE A 124 11.22 -14.96 20.07
N GLU A 125 11.81 -16.01 19.51
CA GLU A 125 11.48 -16.46 18.16
C GLU A 125 10.10 -17.10 18.13
N ARG A 126 9.25 -16.64 17.21
CA ARG A 126 7.94 -17.28 17.01
C ARG A 126 8.16 -18.73 16.60
N PRO A 127 7.43 -19.69 17.18
CA PRO A 127 7.44 -21.05 16.64
C PRO A 127 7.01 -20.98 15.18
N LYS A 128 7.87 -21.44 14.27
CA LYS A 128 7.56 -21.52 12.83
C LYS A 128 6.25 -22.28 12.71
N ARG A 129 5.20 -21.63 12.18
CA ARG A 129 3.93 -22.31 11.94
C ARG A 129 4.22 -23.59 11.17
N PRO A 130 3.61 -24.74 11.53
CA PRO A 130 3.88 -25.99 10.84
C PRO A 130 3.64 -25.78 9.35
N ARG A 131 4.72 -25.74 8.56
CA ARG A 131 4.63 -25.73 7.10
C ARG A 131 3.93 -27.03 6.75
N ASP A 132 2.75 -26.88 6.16
CA ASP A 132 1.76 -27.92 5.86
C ASP A 132 2.38 -29.32 5.70
N ARG A 133 2.05 -30.23 6.64
CA ARG A 133 2.62 -31.59 6.72
C ARG A 133 2.34 -32.40 5.44
N SER A 134 1.33 -31.97 4.68
CA SER A 134 0.88 -32.51 3.39
C SER A 134 1.97 -32.47 2.31
N PHE A 135 2.84 -31.47 2.33
CA PHE A 135 3.88 -31.31 1.30
C PHE A 135 5.08 -32.25 1.49
N ARG A 136 5.29 -32.74 2.72
CA ARG A 136 6.40 -33.66 3.05
C ARG A 136 6.07 -35.10 2.67
N LEU A 137 4.80 -35.50 2.87
CA LEU A 137 4.32 -36.86 2.54
C LEU A 137 4.25 -37.12 1.02
N LEU A 138 4.13 -36.09 0.18
CA LEU A 138 4.17 -36.25 -1.28
C LEU A 138 5.58 -36.46 -1.85
N HIS A 139 6.62 -36.08 -1.10
CA HIS A 139 8.02 -36.27 -1.51
C HIS A 139 8.68 -37.51 -0.89
N GLU A 140 8.22 -37.96 0.29
CA GLU A 140 8.72 -39.20 0.92
C GLU A 140 8.09 -40.48 0.33
N GLY A 141 6.94 -40.39 -0.33
CA GLY A 141 6.28 -41.55 -0.96
C GLY A 141 6.83 -41.99 -2.33
N ARG A 142 7.94 -41.41 -2.80
CA ARG A 142 8.51 -41.70 -4.14
C ARG A 142 9.88 -42.39 -4.13
N LEU A 143 10.40 -42.75 -2.95
CA LEU A 143 11.70 -43.43 -2.81
C LEU A 143 11.61 -44.93 -2.51
N ASP A 144 10.41 -45.49 -2.33
CA ASP A 144 10.21 -46.93 -2.02
C ASP A 144 9.45 -47.71 -3.11
N ARG A 145 9.71 -47.44 -4.40
CA ARG A 145 9.33 -48.34 -5.51
C ARG A 145 10.39 -48.41 -6.59
#